data_AF-A0A0F9G0X4-F1
#
_entry.id   AF-A0A0F9G0X4-F1
#
_cell.length_a   1.000
_cell.length_b   1.000
_cell.length_c   1.000
_cell.angle_alpha   90.00
_cell.angle_beta   90.00
_cell.angle_gamma   90.00
#
_symmetry.space_group_name_H-M   'P 1'
#
loop_
_entity.id
_entity.type
_entity.pdbx_description
1 polymer ?
#
loop_
_entity_poly.entity_id
_entity_poly.type
_entity_poly.pdbx_seq_one_letter_code
_entity_poly.pdbx_strand_id
1 'polypeptide(L)'
;MGSILNEKNVRANFPQRLVMGTKTWRKEIAEPALANRMIMLRSLESGYFTKNARNTSVDKSHPVNLIDRGLSILIPYLVMTDPKVLITSKKKELRPFSKTTEMAFNHLIEEIKFARNTLRPVVRDAMLGLGITKTGLMKSHEVEIFGHTHEVGQVYS
;
A
#
# COMPACT_ATOMS: atom_id res chain seq x y z
N MET A 1 22.13 10.40 -6.25
CA MET A 1 20.77 9.82 -6.19
C MET A 1 19.78 10.95 -6.43
N GLY A 2 18.99 10.91 -7.52
CA GLY A 2 17.82 11.78 -7.71
C GLY A 2 17.93 13.07 -8.53
N SER A 3 19.00 13.36 -9.29
CA SER A 3 19.09 14.66 -10.00
C SER A 3 18.08 14.82 -11.13
N ILE A 4 17.76 13.73 -11.85
CA ILE A 4 16.84 13.75 -13.01
C ILE A 4 15.38 13.99 -12.61
N LEU A 5 14.96 13.56 -11.40
CA LEU A 5 13.60 13.79 -10.91
C LEU A 5 13.36 15.23 -10.46
N ASN A 6 14.43 15.92 -10.04
CA ASN A 6 14.37 17.30 -9.54
C ASN A 6 14.60 18.34 -10.64
N GLU A 7 15.25 17.98 -11.75
CA GLU A 7 15.48 18.89 -12.87
C GLU A 7 14.29 18.94 -13.82
N LYS A 8 13.64 20.11 -13.88
CA LYS A 8 12.55 20.38 -14.80
C LYS A 8 13.10 20.45 -16.24
N ASN A 9 13.09 19.33 -16.95
CA ASN A 9 13.50 19.32 -18.36
C ASN A 9 12.37 19.89 -19.24
N VAL A 10 12.33 21.22 -19.38
CA VAL A 10 11.29 21.97 -20.12
C VAL A 10 11.40 21.77 -21.63
N ARG A 11 12.55 21.30 -22.14
CA ARG A 11 12.84 21.20 -23.58
C ARG A 11 12.42 19.88 -24.23
N ALA A 12 12.23 18.81 -23.45
CA ALA A 12 11.88 17.50 -23.97
C ALA A 12 10.37 17.33 -24.15
N ASN A 13 9.95 16.64 -25.22
CA ASN A 13 8.55 16.33 -25.46
C ASN A 13 7.99 15.43 -24.35
N PHE A 14 6.71 15.57 -24.02
CA PHE A 14 6.06 14.84 -22.93
C PHE A 14 6.25 13.31 -23.01
N PRO A 15 6.11 12.64 -24.17
CA PRO A 15 6.35 11.20 -24.27
C PRO A 15 7.80 10.81 -23.93
N GLN A 16 8.79 11.61 -24.35
CA GLN A 16 10.19 11.35 -24.04
C GLN A 16 10.46 11.49 -22.53
N ARG A 17 9.82 12.47 -21.88
CA ARG A 17 9.89 12.64 -20.42
C ARG A 17 9.29 11.46 -19.67
N LEU A 18 8.19 10.90 -20.14
CA LEU A 18 7.59 9.69 -19.55
C LEU A 18 8.51 8.47 -19.69
N VAL A 19 9.08 8.24 -20.88
CA VAL A 19 10.02 7.14 -21.11
C VAL A 19 11.27 7.30 -20.25
N MET A 20 11.79 8.52 -20.10
CA MET A 20 12.93 8.77 -19.24
C MET A 20 12.58 8.56 -17.75
N GLY A 21 11.44 9.09 -17.31
CA GLY A 21 10.98 8.94 -15.93
C GLY A 21 10.74 7.49 -15.54
N THR A 22 10.13 6.69 -16.42
CA THR A 22 9.92 5.24 -16.19
C THR A 22 11.22 4.47 -16.11
N LYS A 23 12.19 4.75 -16.99
CA LYS A 23 13.53 4.14 -16.94
C LYS A 23 14.26 4.49 -15.65
N THR A 24 14.23 5.76 -15.25
CA THR A 24 14.85 6.22 -13.99
C THR A 24 14.19 5.58 -12.78
N TRP A 25 12.85 5.59 -12.70
CA TRP A 25 12.12 4.96 -11.60
C TRP A 25 12.43 3.46 -11.49
N ARG A 26 12.44 2.76 -12.63
CA ARG A 26 12.76 1.33 -12.67
C ARG A 26 14.15 1.05 -12.11
N LYS A 27 15.15 1.78 -12.60
CA LYS A 27 16.56 1.55 -12.24
C LYS A 27 16.90 2.00 -10.81
N GLU A 28 16.39 3.16 -10.40
CA GLU A 28 16.78 3.78 -9.12
C GLU A 28 15.94 3.29 -7.94
N ILE A 29 14.66 2.96 -8.17
CA ILE A 29 13.71 2.67 -7.07
C ILE A 29 13.24 1.21 -7.13
N ALA A 30 12.75 0.75 -8.29
CA ALA A 30 12.09 -0.55 -8.36
C ALA A 30 13.06 -1.73 -8.30
N GLU A 31 14.13 -1.71 -9.09
CA GLU A 31 15.12 -2.80 -9.15
C GLU A 31 15.80 -3.10 -7.81
N PRO A 32 16.33 -2.11 -7.05
CA PRO A 32 16.94 -2.40 -5.74
C PRO A 32 15.91 -2.90 -4.73
N ALA A 33 14.70 -2.34 -4.72
CA ALA A 33 13.63 -2.79 -3.83
C ALA A 33 13.20 -4.24 -4.14
N LEU A 34 13.10 -4.61 -5.42
CA LEU A 34 12.78 -5.97 -5.85
C LEU A 34 13.89 -6.96 -5.49
N ALA A 35 15.16 -6.59 -5.67
CA ALA A 35 16.29 -7.44 -5.29
C ALA A 35 16.29 -7.74 -3.79
N ASN A 36 16.10 -6.70 -2.96
CA ASN A 36 16.01 -6.84 -1.50
C ASN A 36 14.79 -7.67 -1.09
N ARG A 37 13.64 -7.45 -1.75
CA ARG A 37 12.42 -8.22 -1.51
C ARG A 37 12.61 -9.71 -1.81
N MET A 38 13.29 -10.07 -2.89
CA MET A 38 13.56 -11.47 -3.21
C MET A 38 14.43 -12.15 -2.15
N ILE A 39 15.40 -11.44 -1.57
CA ILE A 39 16.22 -11.95 -0.46
C ILE A 39 15.35 -12.19 0.78
N MET A 40 14.51 -11.23 1.13
CA MET A 40 13.61 -11.32 2.29
C MET A 40 12.51 -12.38 2.11
N LEU A 41 11.99 -12.56 0.91
CA LEU A 41 11.01 -13.61 0.64
C LEU A 41 11.64 -15.00 0.77
N ARG A 42 12.87 -15.19 0.25
CA ARG A 42 13.61 -16.45 0.43
C ARG A 42 13.87 -16.77 1.90
N SER A 43 14.21 -15.77 2.72
CA SER A 43 14.39 -15.98 4.16
C SER A 43 13.07 -16.21 4.89
N LEU A 44 11.98 -15.57 4.46
CA LEU A 44 10.63 -15.79 5.00
C LEU A 44 10.06 -17.17 4.64
N GLU A 45 10.42 -17.72 3.49
CA GLU A 45 10.04 -19.08 3.12
C GLU A 45 10.81 -20.13 3.91
N SER A 46 11.99 -19.82 4.48
CA SER A 46 12.79 -20.73 5.32
C SER A 46 12.98 -22.14 4.71
N GLY A 47 13.07 -22.22 3.38
CA GLY A 47 13.18 -23.48 2.64
C GLY A 47 11.91 -24.34 2.56
N TYR A 48 10.73 -23.78 2.88
CA TYR A 48 9.45 -24.48 2.79
C TYR A 48 9.11 -24.93 1.36
N PHE A 49 9.48 -24.12 0.35
CA PHE A 49 9.22 -24.39 -1.07
C PHE A 49 10.44 -24.93 -1.84
N THR A 50 11.60 -25.07 -1.22
CA THR A 50 12.84 -25.46 -1.91
C THR A 50 13.06 -26.97 -1.99
N LYS A 51 12.19 -27.79 -1.38
CA LYS A 51 12.27 -29.25 -1.49
C LYS A 51 11.43 -29.77 -2.66
N ASN A 52 12.10 -30.48 -3.57
CA ASN A 52 11.52 -31.24 -4.67
C ASN A 52 10.22 -31.94 -4.25
N ALA A 53 9.09 -31.52 -4.81
CA ALA A 53 7.74 -32.02 -4.56
C ALA A 53 7.50 -33.50 -4.93
N ARG A 54 8.56 -34.30 -5.12
CA ARG A 54 8.49 -35.73 -5.46
C ARG A 54 8.84 -36.67 -4.31
N ASN A 55 9.56 -36.23 -3.28
CA ASN A 55 9.93 -37.09 -2.16
C ASN A 55 9.36 -36.52 -0.85
N THR A 56 8.18 -37.02 -0.50
CA THR A 56 7.40 -36.70 0.69
C THR A 56 8.10 -37.21 1.95
N SER A 57 9.00 -36.39 2.49
CA SER A 57 9.34 -36.45 3.92
C SER A 57 9.57 -35.03 4.40
N VAL A 58 8.54 -34.46 5.03
CA VAL A 58 8.65 -33.24 5.82
C VAL A 58 9.80 -33.46 6.80
N ASP A 59 10.89 -32.70 6.65
CA ASP A 59 12.03 -32.81 7.57
C ASP A 59 11.54 -32.43 8.97
N LYS A 60 11.80 -33.30 9.96
CA LYS A 60 11.37 -33.09 11.36
C LYS A 60 12.04 -31.87 12.03
N SER A 61 13.07 -31.31 11.39
CA SER A 61 13.73 -30.08 11.81
C SER A 61 13.22 -28.91 10.97
N HIS A 62 12.01 -28.42 11.26
CA HIS A 62 11.56 -27.15 10.70
C HIS A 62 12.13 -26.01 11.55
N PRO A 63 13.10 -25.23 11.05
CA PRO A 63 13.61 -24.08 11.79
C PRO A 63 12.49 -23.05 11.96
N VAL A 64 12.28 -22.59 13.19
CA VAL A 64 11.29 -21.54 13.49
C VAL A 64 11.67 -20.27 12.73
N ASN A 65 10.77 -19.78 11.87
CA ASN A 65 11.01 -18.54 11.16
C ASN A 65 10.83 -17.33 12.09
N LEU A 66 11.94 -16.82 12.63
CA LEU A 66 11.94 -15.64 13.49
C LEU A 66 11.58 -14.35 12.75
N ILE A 67 11.81 -14.28 11.44
CA ILE A 67 11.44 -13.12 10.62
C ILE A 67 9.93 -13.03 10.49
N ASP A 68 9.26 -14.14 10.13
CA ASP A 68 7.80 -14.18 10.05
C ASP A 68 7.15 -13.88 11.41
N ARG A 69 7.75 -14.38 12.51
CA ARG A 69 7.30 -14.05 13.85
C ARG A 69 7.48 -12.57 14.20
N GLY A 70 8.62 -11.97 13.85
CA GLY A 70 8.89 -10.56 14.05
C GLY A 70 7.92 -9.66 13.27
N LEU A 71 7.66 -9.98 12.01
CA LEU A 71 6.66 -9.27 11.19
C LEU A 71 5.26 -9.39 11.81
N SER A 72 4.87 -10.60 12.24
CA SER A 72 3.58 -10.85 12.87
C SER A 72 3.38 -10.08 14.18
N ILE A 73 4.46 -9.79 14.92
CA ILE A 73 4.42 -8.97 16.12
C ILE A 73 4.35 -7.49 15.76
N LEU A 74 5.18 -7.01 14.83
CA LEU A 74 5.32 -5.59 14.53
C LEU A 74 4.13 -5.02 13.75
N ILE A 75 3.57 -5.76 12.80
CA ILE A 75 2.50 -5.28 11.91
C ILE A 75 1.27 -4.78 12.70
N PRO A 76 0.75 -5.52 13.70
CA PRO A 76 -0.35 -5.03 14.53
C PRO A 76 -0.03 -3.74 15.29
N TYR A 77 1.21 -3.54 15.75
CA TYR A 77 1.60 -2.30 16.46
C TYR A 77 1.71 -1.10 15.51
N LEU A 78 2.14 -1.32 14.26
CA LEU A 78 2.22 -0.27 13.25
C LEU A 78 0.84 0.11 12.68
N VAL A 79 -0.08 -0.84 12.63
CA VAL A 79 -1.41 -0.69 12.02
C VAL A 79 -2.49 -1.15 13.01
N MET A 80 -2.45 -0.56 14.21
CA MET A 80 -3.36 -0.92 15.30
C MET A 80 -4.76 -0.32 15.10
N THR A 81 -4.81 0.92 14.64
CA THR A 81 -6.05 1.72 14.53
C THR A 81 -6.15 2.39 13.17
N ASP A 82 -7.38 2.68 12.77
CA ASP A 82 -7.64 3.48 11.57
C ASP A 82 -7.05 4.90 11.72
N PRO A 83 -6.30 5.39 10.72
CA PRO A 83 -5.74 6.72 10.76
C PRO A 83 -6.85 7.77 10.63
N LYS A 84 -6.79 8.83 11.44
CA LYS A 84 -7.71 9.97 11.31
C LYS A 84 -7.08 11.07 10.46
N VAL A 85 -7.87 11.64 9.56
CA VAL A 85 -7.48 12.75 8.72
C VAL A 85 -7.92 14.05 9.39
N LEU A 86 -7.02 15.03 9.42
CA LEU A 86 -7.28 16.40 9.83
C LEU A 86 -7.36 17.27 8.57
N ILE A 87 -8.55 17.79 8.26
CA ILE A 87 -8.78 18.62 7.06
C ILE A 87 -8.99 20.06 7.51
N THR A 88 -8.10 20.94 7.06
CA THR A 88 -8.18 22.36 7.39
C THR A 88 -8.25 23.22 6.14
N SER A 89 -9.06 24.29 6.19
CA SER A 89 -9.12 25.29 5.13
C SER A 89 -8.19 26.46 5.44
N LYS A 90 -7.49 26.95 4.40
CA LYS A 90 -6.74 28.22 4.45
C LYS A 90 -7.65 29.44 4.61
N LYS A 91 -8.85 29.40 4.02
CA LYS A 91 -9.85 30.48 4.09
C LYS A 91 -10.77 30.26 5.28
N LYS A 92 -10.94 31.27 6.13
CA LYS A 92 -11.77 31.22 7.35
C LYS A 92 -13.24 30.89 7.04
N GLU A 93 -13.78 31.42 5.94
CA GLU A 93 -15.16 31.20 5.48
C GLU A 93 -15.47 29.74 5.18
N LEU A 94 -14.49 28.97 4.72
CA LEU A 94 -14.65 27.56 4.34
C LEU A 94 -14.33 26.60 5.49
N ARG A 95 -14.11 27.10 6.71
CA ARG A 95 -13.85 26.25 7.89
C ARG A 95 -15.01 25.28 8.20
N PRO A 96 -16.29 25.69 8.14
CA PRO A 96 -17.40 24.77 8.35
C PRO A 96 -17.38 23.64 7.32
N PHE A 97 -17.15 23.97 6.04
CA PHE A 97 -17.05 22.98 4.97
C PHE A 97 -15.87 22.01 5.17
N SER A 98 -14.70 22.50 5.58
CA SER A 98 -13.57 21.62 5.89
C SER A 98 -13.89 20.68 7.05
N LYS A 99 -14.67 21.12 8.05
CA LYS A 99 -15.03 20.29 9.19
C LYS A 99 -16.01 19.18 8.81
N THR A 100 -17.01 19.49 7.98
CA THR A 100 -17.92 18.48 7.42
C THR A 100 -17.15 17.47 6.57
N THR A 101 -16.20 17.95 5.76
CA THR A 101 -15.34 17.11 4.92
C THR A 101 -14.46 16.19 5.79
N GLU A 102 -13.84 16.72 6.84
CA GLU A 102 -13.06 15.94 7.82
C GLU A 102 -13.89 14.80 8.43
N MET A 103 -15.13 15.09 8.83
CA MET A 103 -16.04 14.10 9.40
C MET A 103 -16.41 13.02 8.38
N ALA A 104 -16.73 13.42 7.14
CA ALA A 104 -17.08 12.49 6.06
C ALA A 104 -15.91 11.54 5.72
N PHE A 105 -14.68 12.06 5.62
CA PHE A 105 -13.50 11.21 5.32
C PHE A 105 -13.17 10.27 6.47
N ASN A 106 -13.25 10.73 7.72
CA ASN A 106 -13.01 9.85 8.86
C ASN A 106 -14.06 8.73 8.95
N HIS A 107 -15.33 9.05 8.67
CA HIS A 107 -16.38 8.04 8.59
C HIS A 107 -16.11 7.02 7.47
N LEU A 108 -15.74 7.48 6.29
CA LEU A 108 -15.38 6.61 5.17
C LEU A 108 -14.22 5.67 5.51
N ILE A 109 -13.18 6.18 6.17
CA ILE A 109 -12.01 5.38 6.59
C ILE A 109 -12.41 4.26 7.55
N GLU A 110 -13.29 4.56 8.50
CA GLU A 110 -13.83 3.58 9.45
C GLU A 110 -14.70 2.54 8.72
N GLU A 111 -15.54 2.97 7.77
CA GLU A 111 -16.42 2.09 7.00
C GLU A 111 -15.65 1.09 6.13
N ILE A 112 -14.63 1.55 5.41
CA ILE A 112 -13.79 0.68 4.57
C ILE A 112 -12.80 -0.18 5.38
N LYS A 113 -12.72 0.05 6.70
CA LYS A 113 -11.75 -0.60 7.61
C LYS A 113 -10.32 -0.48 7.07
N PHE A 114 -9.94 0.75 6.73
CA PHE A 114 -8.75 1.06 5.94
C PHE A 114 -7.47 0.44 6.53
N ALA A 115 -7.29 0.50 7.84
CA ALA A 115 -6.15 -0.08 8.53
C ALA A 115 -6.04 -1.59 8.28
N ARG A 116 -7.17 -2.30 8.40
CA ARG A 116 -7.21 -3.75 8.29
C ARG A 116 -7.07 -4.23 6.86
N ASN A 117 -7.84 -3.63 5.94
CA ASN A 117 -7.99 -4.14 4.59
C ASN A 117 -6.89 -3.63 3.65
N THR A 118 -6.40 -2.41 3.87
CA THR A 118 -5.48 -1.74 2.95
C THR A 118 -4.12 -1.50 3.58
N LEU A 119 -4.05 -0.93 4.77
CA LEU A 119 -2.77 -0.52 5.36
C LEU A 119 -1.95 -1.72 5.86
N ARG A 120 -2.59 -2.75 6.41
CA ARG A 120 -1.92 -3.96 6.90
C ARG A 120 -1.12 -4.71 5.81
N PRO A 121 -1.68 -5.07 4.64
CA PRO A 121 -0.90 -5.71 3.59
C PRO A 121 0.21 -4.79 3.06
N VAL A 122 -0.06 -3.49 2.97
CA VAL A 122 0.90 -2.51 2.45
C VAL A 122 2.09 -2.33 3.39
N VAL A 123 1.87 -2.28 4.70
CA VAL A 123 2.95 -2.22 5.69
C VAL A 123 3.76 -3.51 5.67
N ARG A 124 3.12 -4.68 5.53
CA ARG A 124 3.84 -5.94 5.33
C ARG A 124 4.74 -5.89 4.10
N ASP A 125 4.21 -5.43 2.97
CA ASP A 125 4.96 -5.29 1.72
C ASP A 125 6.09 -4.26 1.82
N ALA A 126 5.87 -3.17 2.55
CA ALA A 126 6.87 -2.15 2.82
C ALA A 126 8.03 -2.70 3.66
N MET A 127 7.75 -3.52 4.68
CA MET A 127 8.79 -4.18 5.48
C MET A 127 9.63 -5.17 4.66
N LEU A 128 9.04 -5.77 3.61
CA LEU A 128 9.74 -6.64 2.68
C LEU A 128 10.47 -5.88 1.56
N GLY A 129 10.26 -4.57 1.43
CA GLY A 129 11.05 -3.71 0.56
C GLY A 129 10.27 -2.52 -0.02
N LEU A 130 9.05 -2.73 -0.49
CA LEU A 130 8.24 -1.68 -1.09
C LEU A 130 6.75 -2.01 -0.97
N GLY A 131 6.00 -1.14 -0.30
CA GLY A 131 4.55 -1.22 -0.18
C GLY A 131 3.90 -0.14 -1.05
N ILE A 132 3.22 -0.56 -2.12
CA ILE A 132 2.47 0.34 -3.00
C ILE A 132 1.00 0.00 -2.86
N THR A 133 0.21 1.01 -2.53
CA THR A 133 -1.25 0.92 -2.57
C THR A 133 -1.75 1.73 -3.76
N LYS A 134 -2.63 1.13 -4.56
CA LYS A 134 -3.41 1.91 -5.51
C LYS A 134 -4.60 2.50 -4.77
N THR A 135 -4.73 3.81 -4.81
CA THR A 135 -5.94 4.50 -4.36
C THR A 135 -6.81 4.79 -5.58
N GLY A 136 -8.08 4.42 -5.50
CA GLY A 136 -9.08 4.69 -6.52
C GLY A 136 -10.45 4.53 -5.91
N LEU A 137 -11.26 5.59 -5.97
CA LEU A 137 -12.67 5.49 -5.63
C LEU A 137 -13.37 4.91 -6.84
N MET A 138 -13.73 3.64 -6.79
CA MET A 138 -14.64 3.06 -7.78
C MET A 138 -16.06 3.48 -7.39
N LYS A 139 -16.88 3.89 -8.37
CA LYS A 139 -18.33 4.02 -8.18
C LYS A 139 -18.85 2.67 -7.68
N SER A 140 -19.48 2.65 -6.51
CA SER A 140 -20.11 1.43 -6.01
C SER A 140 -21.28 1.09 -6.92
N HIS A 141 -21.56 -0.20 -7.11
CA HIS A 141 -22.89 -0.56 -7.56
C HIS A 141 -23.92 -0.08 -6.53
N GLU A 142 -25.05 0.43 -7.01
CA GLU A 142 -26.12 1.04 -6.23
C GLU A 142 -26.78 -0.01 -5.33
N VAL A 143 -26.95 0.30 -4.05
CA VAL A 143 -27.90 -0.42 -3.18
C VAL A 143 -28.92 0.60 -2.69
N GLU A 144 -30.17 0.31 -2.99
CA GLU A 144 -31.31 1.20 -2.75
C GLU A 144 -31.80 1.04 -1.31
N ILE A 145 -31.82 2.14 -0.55
CA ILE A 145 -32.46 2.18 0.77
C ILE A 145 -33.39 3.41 0.78
N PHE A 146 -34.68 3.18 1.00
CA PHE A 146 -35.78 4.17 0.96
C PHE A 146 -36.05 4.80 -0.41
N GLY A 147 -35.87 4.08 -1.53
CA GLY A 147 -36.26 4.55 -2.87
C GLY A 147 -35.33 5.60 -3.47
N HIS A 148 -34.15 5.79 -2.89
CA HIS A 148 -33.07 6.61 -3.44
C HIS A 148 -31.79 5.78 -3.55
N THR A 149 -31.10 5.90 -4.67
CA THR A 149 -29.83 5.20 -4.92
C THR A 149 -28.70 5.88 -4.17
N HIS A 150 -27.91 5.10 -3.42
CA HIS A 150 -26.72 5.57 -2.71
C HIS A 150 -25.48 4.78 -3.14
N GLU A 151 -24.38 5.50 -3.32
CA GLU A 151 -23.14 4.99 -3.89
C GLU A 151 -22.01 5.03 -2.83
N VAL A 152 -21.67 3.88 -2.26
CA VAL A 152 -20.63 3.71 -1.23
C VAL A 152 -19.36 3.11 -1.84
N GLY A 153 -18.51 4.00 -2.34
CA GLY A 153 -17.28 3.67 -3.06
C GLY A 153 -16.33 2.75 -2.28
N GLN A 154 -15.96 1.63 -2.90
CA GLN A 154 -14.91 0.75 -2.41
C GLN A 154 -13.61 0.97 -3.19
N VAL A 155 -12.49 0.94 -2.46
CA VAL A 155 -11.14 0.87 -3.00
C VAL A 155 -10.79 -0.62 -3.16
N TYR A 156 -10.59 -1.07 -4.40
CA TYR A 156 -10.09 -2.42 -4.68
C TYR A 156 -8.59 -2.51 -4.35
N SER A 157 -8.20 -3.62 -3.70
CA SER A 157 -6.85 -4.18 -3.79
C SER A 157 -6.65 -4.89 -5.12
#